data_AF-A0A939VSG4-F1
#
_entry.id   AF-A0A939VSG4-F1
#
_cell.length_a   1.000
_cell.length_b   1.000
_cell.length_c   1.000
_cell.angle_alpha   90.00
_cell.angle_beta   90.00
_cell.angle_gamma   90.00
#
_symmetry.space_group_name_H-M   'P 1'
#
loop_
_entity.id
_entity.type
_entity.pdbx_description
1 polymer ?
#
loop_
_entity_poly.entity_id
_entity_poly.type
_entity_poly.pdbx_seq_one_letter_code
_entity_poly.pdbx_strand_id
1 'polypeptide(L)'
;LVCRFRKGKGTVYTVTAYAYPGHEALREVMAALIARLASENLPQTRVEDPSREVFWNEWIEDDKVRRLMLLNTDWTAAGNRKKVRIDNGEVRFETEIAEREAKILTILPGMILEPDDSELHLEVSGPGKICCHGTGKHRITIHRPDRSFEITADLTRDTKTILDI
;
A
#
# COMPACT_ATOMS: atom_id res chain seq x y z
N LEU A 1 3.86 1.39 -34.95
CA LEU A 1 3.55 2.78 -34.51
C LEU A 1 3.08 2.70 -33.06
N VAL A 2 3.71 3.41 -32.11
CA VAL A 2 3.24 3.49 -30.72
C VAL A 2 2.79 4.91 -30.44
N CYS A 3 1.52 5.09 -30.09
CA CYS A 3 0.94 6.39 -29.73
C CYS A 3 0.64 6.44 -28.23
N ARG A 4 0.97 7.56 -27.59
CA ARG A 4 0.67 7.84 -26.19
C ARG A 4 -0.41 8.91 -26.11
N PHE A 5 -1.50 8.65 -25.38
CA PHE A 5 -2.58 9.60 -25.17
C PHE A 5 -2.91 9.71 -23.67
N ARG A 6 -2.99 10.93 -23.14
CA ARG A 6 -3.36 11.17 -21.74
C ARG A 6 -4.87 11.42 -21.64
N LYS A 7 -5.56 10.68 -20.76
CA LYS A 7 -7.00 10.85 -20.49
C LYS A 7 -7.23 10.87 -18.98
N GLY A 8 -7.54 12.04 -18.42
CA GLY A 8 -7.66 12.24 -16.98
C GLY A 8 -6.35 11.92 -16.25
N LYS A 9 -6.42 11.10 -15.20
CA LYS A 9 -5.24 10.60 -14.46
C LYS A 9 -4.51 9.46 -15.16
N GLY A 10 -5.09 8.86 -16.21
CA GLY A 10 -4.52 7.70 -16.92
C GLY A 10 -3.78 8.06 -18.21
N THR A 11 -2.95 7.12 -18.67
CA THR A 11 -2.32 7.16 -20.00
C THR A 11 -2.71 5.91 -20.77
N VAL A 12 -3.13 6.08 -22.02
CA VAL A 12 -3.42 5.01 -22.97
C VAL A 12 -2.25 4.91 -23.95
N TYR A 13 -1.71 3.70 -24.10
CA TYR A 13 -0.70 3.38 -25.11
C TYR A 13 -1.36 2.54 -26.21
N THR A 14 -1.39 3.05 -27.43
CA THR A 14 -1.90 2.32 -28.60
C THR A 14 -0.72 1.80 -29.41
N VAL A 15 -0.62 0.49 -29.55
CA VAL A 15 0.38 -0.18 -30.38
C VAL A 15 -0.30 -0.70 -31.63
N THR A 16 -0.02 -0.06 -32.77
CA THR A 16 -0.48 -0.55 -34.07
C THR A 16 0.62 -1.40 -34.70
N ALA A 17 0.34 -2.69 -34.84
CA ALA A 17 1.22 -3.69 -35.43
C ALA A 17 0.43 -4.57 -36.41
N TYR A 18 1.10 -5.06 -37.46
CA TYR A 18 0.55 -6.08 -38.35
C TYR A 18 0.83 -7.47 -37.77
N ALA A 19 0.33 -7.71 -36.56
CA ALA A 19 0.51 -8.95 -35.81
C ALA A 19 -0.66 -9.14 -34.84
N TYR A 20 -0.98 -10.39 -34.51
CA TYR A 20 -2.01 -10.69 -33.51
C TYR A 20 -1.51 -10.38 -32.08
N PRO A 21 -2.40 -10.09 -31.11
CA PRO A 21 -2.01 -9.88 -29.72
C PRO A 21 -1.26 -11.09 -29.14
N GLY A 22 -0.05 -10.87 -28.62
CA GLY A 22 0.81 -11.95 -28.09
C GLY A 22 1.78 -12.57 -29.10
N HIS A 23 1.81 -12.09 -30.35
CA HIS A 23 2.78 -12.54 -31.35
C HIS A 23 4.23 -12.29 -30.89
N GLU A 24 5.11 -13.28 -31.04
CA GLU A 24 6.50 -13.26 -30.52
C GLU A 24 7.35 -12.07 -31.00
N ALA A 25 7.15 -11.60 -32.23
CA ALA A 25 7.79 -10.40 -32.78
C ALA A 25 7.52 -9.12 -31.96
N LEU A 26 6.44 -9.08 -31.17
CA LEU A 26 6.13 -7.97 -30.27
C LEU A 26 6.72 -8.14 -28.87
N ARG A 27 7.29 -9.32 -28.54
CA ARG A 27 7.71 -9.66 -27.18
C ARG A 27 8.70 -8.65 -26.61
N GLU A 28 9.77 -8.35 -27.35
CA GLU A 28 10.82 -7.43 -26.88
C GLU A 28 10.30 -6.01 -26.70
N VAL A 29 9.50 -5.51 -27.66
CA VAL A 29 8.92 -4.17 -27.60
C VAL A 29 7.95 -4.03 -26.43
N MET A 30 7.07 -5.03 -26.24
CA MET A 30 6.11 -5.03 -25.14
C MET A 30 6.81 -5.20 -23.79
N ALA A 31 7.81 -6.07 -23.70
CA ALA A 31 8.62 -6.24 -22.49
C ALA A 31 9.34 -4.93 -22.11
N ALA A 32 9.94 -4.24 -23.08
CA ALA A 32 10.60 -2.95 -22.87
C ALA A 32 9.60 -1.86 -22.44
N LEU A 33 8.41 -1.81 -23.05
CA LEU A 33 7.36 -0.88 -22.66
C LEU A 33 6.88 -1.13 -21.23
N ILE A 34 6.61 -2.39 -20.87
CA ILE A 34 6.19 -2.78 -19.51
C ILE A 34 7.30 -2.49 -18.51
N ALA A 35 8.55 -2.84 -18.82
CA ALA A 35 9.69 -2.57 -17.94
C ALA A 35 9.87 -1.07 -17.69
N ARG A 36 9.73 -0.24 -18.73
CA ARG A 36 9.74 1.21 -18.61
C ARG A 36 8.59 1.71 -17.72
N LEU A 37 7.36 1.29 -18.00
CA LEU A 37 6.19 1.69 -17.21
C LEU A 37 6.32 1.27 -15.74
N ALA A 38 6.82 0.07 -15.50
CA ALA A 38 7.13 -0.42 -14.16
C ALA A 38 8.17 0.48 -13.50
N SER A 39 9.30 0.77 -14.18
CA SER A 39 10.36 1.63 -13.64
C SER A 39 9.90 3.06 -13.30
N GLU A 40 9.01 3.63 -14.11
CA GLU A 40 8.44 4.97 -13.90
C GLU A 40 7.45 5.00 -12.73
N ASN A 41 6.93 3.84 -12.31
CA ASN A 41 5.90 3.72 -11.27
C ASN A 41 6.32 2.71 -10.18
N LEU A 42 7.64 2.53 -9.98
CA LEU A 42 8.13 1.63 -8.95
C LEU A 42 7.70 2.17 -7.58
N PRO A 43 6.96 1.38 -6.79
CA PRO A 43 6.65 1.77 -5.42
C PRO A 43 7.93 1.86 -4.61
N GLN A 44 7.97 2.81 -3.68
CA GLN A 44 9.12 2.96 -2.78
C GLN A 44 9.12 1.87 -1.71
N THR A 45 7.94 1.35 -1.38
CA THR A 45 7.79 0.26 -0.44
C THR A 45 7.80 -1.08 -1.14
N ARG A 46 8.67 -1.97 -0.67
CA ARG A 46 8.76 -3.36 -1.08
C ARG A 46 7.98 -4.23 -0.09
N VAL A 47 7.09 -5.07 -0.63
CA VAL A 47 6.40 -6.12 0.12
C VAL A 47 6.98 -7.45 -0.31
N GLU A 48 7.63 -8.13 0.62
CA GLU A 48 8.06 -9.51 0.40
C GLU A 48 6.99 -10.47 0.93
N ASP A 49 6.34 -11.14 -0.01
CA ASP A 49 5.30 -12.13 0.25
C ASP A 49 5.76 -13.50 -0.31
N PRO A 50 6.22 -14.42 0.56
CA PRO A 50 6.59 -15.78 0.14
C PRO A 50 5.42 -16.59 -0.44
N SER A 51 4.18 -16.26 -0.05
CA SER A 51 2.98 -16.99 -0.50
C SER A 51 2.56 -16.60 -1.91
N ARG A 52 2.87 -15.37 -2.34
CA ARG A 52 2.42 -14.76 -3.60
C ARG A 52 0.89 -14.60 -3.69
N GLU A 53 0.24 -14.55 -2.55
CA GLU A 53 -1.21 -14.45 -2.38
C GLU A 53 -1.60 -13.15 -1.65
N VAL A 54 -0.69 -12.16 -1.61
CA VAL A 54 -0.98 -10.82 -1.10
C VAL A 54 -0.91 -9.83 -2.25
N PHE A 55 -2.07 -9.29 -2.61
CA PHE A 55 -2.15 -8.11 -3.45
C PHE A 55 -1.75 -6.88 -2.63
N TRP A 56 -1.02 -5.96 -3.25
CA TRP A 56 -0.70 -4.68 -2.63
C TRP A 56 -0.52 -3.56 -3.66
N ASN A 57 -0.80 -2.33 -3.22
CA ASN A 57 -0.54 -1.13 -4.00
C ASN A 57 -0.17 0.05 -3.09
N GLU A 58 0.74 0.89 -3.59
CA GLU A 58 1.14 2.13 -2.93
C GLU A 58 0.59 3.33 -3.71
N TRP A 59 0.15 4.37 -2.99
CA TRP A 59 -0.14 5.67 -3.60
C TRP A 59 0.32 6.83 -2.71
N ILE A 60 0.60 7.95 -3.36
CA ILE A 60 0.95 9.21 -2.69
C ILE A 60 -0.36 9.94 -2.40
N GLU A 61 -0.57 10.28 -1.12
CA GLU A 61 -1.70 11.10 -0.67
C GLU A 61 -1.29 12.58 -0.58
N ASP A 62 -0.08 12.82 -0.08
CA ASP A 62 0.56 14.14 0.01
C ASP A 62 2.09 13.98 -0.11
N ASP A 63 2.85 15.08 -0.24
CA ASP A 63 4.31 15.09 -0.49
C ASP A 63 5.12 14.21 0.47
N LYS A 64 4.61 14.02 1.70
CA LYS A 64 5.25 13.21 2.76
C LYS A 64 4.40 12.06 3.26
N VAL A 65 3.22 11.85 2.68
CA VAL A 65 2.26 10.85 3.14
C VAL A 65 1.98 9.89 2.00
N ARG A 66 2.36 8.63 2.20
CA ARG A 66 1.97 7.54 1.31
C ARG A 66 1.07 6.56 2.04
N ARG A 67 0.26 5.85 1.27
CA ARG A 67 -0.52 4.73 1.75
C ARG A 67 -0.09 3.47 1.03
N LEU A 68 0.01 2.40 1.79
CA LEU A 68 0.20 1.05 1.27
C LEU A 68 -1.01 0.22 1.70
N MET A 69 -1.81 -0.20 0.74
CA MET A 69 -2.89 -1.16 0.97
C MET A 69 -2.39 -2.56 0.67
N LEU A 70 -2.69 -3.50 1.55
CA LEU A 70 -2.43 -4.93 1.39
C LEU A 70 -3.73 -5.71 1.56
N LEU A 71 -3.90 -6.74 0.72
CA LEU A 71 -5.07 -7.61 0.74
C LEU A 71 -4.64 -9.05 0.52
N ASN A 72 -4.97 -9.94 1.45
CA ASN A 72 -4.82 -11.37 1.26
C ASN A 72 -5.88 -11.88 0.26
N THR A 73 -5.41 -12.40 -0.88
CA THR A 73 -6.23 -12.93 -1.98
C THR A 73 -6.44 -14.44 -1.90
N ASP A 74 -5.78 -15.12 -0.97
CA ASP A 74 -6.00 -16.55 -0.73
C ASP A 74 -7.22 -16.76 0.17
N TRP A 75 -8.33 -17.13 -0.49
CA TRP A 75 -9.62 -17.46 0.11
C TRP A 75 -9.85 -18.98 0.24
N THR A 76 -8.79 -19.78 0.19
CA THR A 76 -8.90 -21.25 0.24
C THR A 76 -9.34 -21.77 1.62
N ALA A 77 -9.07 -21.00 2.68
CA ALA A 77 -9.43 -21.37 4.05
C ALA A 77 -9.89 -20.16 4.87
N ALA A 78 -10.99 -20.34 5.61
CA ALA A 78 -11.51 -19.30 6.48
C ALA A 78 -10.51 -18.93 7.58
N GLY A 79 -10.32 -17.63 7.81
CA GLY A 79 -9.39 -17.09 8.81
C GLY A 79 -7.92 -17.18 8.43
N ASN A 80 -7.61 -17.45 7.16
CA ASN A 80 -6.25 -17.48 6.64
C ASN A 80 -5.50 -16.15 6.85
N ARG A 81 -4.20 -16.25 7.14
CA ARG A 81 -3.30 -15.12 7.36
C ARG A 81 -2.00 -15.33 6.58
N LYS A 82 -1.53 -14.28 5.91
CA LYS A 82 -0.24 -14.30 5.19
C LYS A 82 0.77 -13.42 5.89
N LYS A 83 1.92 -14.01 6.23
CA LYS A 83 3.07 -13.26 6.73
C LYS A 83 3.77 -12.55 5.59
N VAL A 84 4.00 -11.26 5.75
CA VAL A 84 4.72 -10.44 4.79
C VAL A 84 5.78 -9.62 5.52
N ARG A 85 6.85 -9.29 4.80
CA ARG A 85 7.85 -8.34 5.26
C ARG A 85 7.73 -7.03 4.49
N ILE A 86 7.54 -5.94 5.21
CA ILE A 86 7.44 -4.59 4.68
C ILE A 86 8.81 -3.93 4.81
N ASP A 87 9.27 -3.29 3.74
CA ASP A 87 10.53 -2.55 3.70
C ASP A 87 10.37 -1.32 2.80
N ASN A 88 10.42 -0.12 3.38
CA ASN A 88 10.38 1.14 2.60
C ASN A 88 11.76 1.81 2.47
N GLY A 89 12.84 1.11 2.80
CA GLY A 89 14.21 1.63 2.82
C GLY A 89 14.61 2.31 4.14
N GLU A 90 13.66 2.82 4.93
CA GLU A 90 13.91 3.45 6.23
C GLU A 90 13.46 2.55 7.39
N VAL A 91 12.29 1.93 7.24
CA VAL A 91 11.62 1.11 8.23
C VAL A 91 11.36 -0.26 7.64
N ARG A 92 11.66 -1.29 8.44
CA ARG A 92 11.46 -2.68 8.08
C ARG A 92 10.83 -3.46 9.23
N PHE A 93 9.75 -4.19 8.94
CA PHE A 93 9.07 -5.02 9.92
C PHE A 93 8.30 -6.16 9.23
N GLU A 94 7.89 -7.15 10.03
CA GLU A 94 7.01 -8.23 9.60
C GLU A 94 5.60 -8.01 10.13
N THR A 95 4.60 -8.32 9.32
CA THR A 95 3.18 -8.26 9.71
C THR A 95 2.40 -9.41 9.07
N GLU A 96 1.16 -9.59 9.51
CA GLU A 96 0.20 -10.56 8.99
C GLU A 96 -0.98 -9.87 8.32
N ILE A 97 -1.34 -10.35 7.13
CA ILE A 97 -2.50 -9.89 6.37
C ILE A 97 -3.59 -10.96 6.48
N ALA A 98 -4.68 -10.62 7.18
CA ALA A 98 -5.85 -11.49 7.29
C ALA A 98 -6.64 -11.51 5.98
N GLU A 99 -7.31 -12.63 5.67
CA GLU A 99 -8.30 -12.66 4.58
C GLU A 99 -9.47 -11.71 4.87
N ARG A 100 -10.13 -11.24 3.80
CA ARG A 100 -11.35 -10.39 3.82
C ARG A 100 -11.20 -9.00 4.45
N GLU A 101 -10.06 -8.68 5.02
CA GLU A 101 -9.77 -7.38 5.62
C GLU A 101 -8.61 -6.71 4.88
N ALA A 102 -8.83 -5.50 4.39
CA ALA A 102 -7.76 -4.70 3.81
C ALA A 102 -6.93 -4.09 4.94
N LYS A 103 -5.61 -4.31 4.93
CA LYS A 103 -4.69 -3.61 5.83
C LYS A 103 -4.16 -2.39 5.11
N ILE A 104 -4.39 -1.19 5.67
CA ILE A 104 -3.90 0.07 5.11
C ILE A 104 -2.86 0.65 6.05
N LEU A 105 -1.62 0.69 5.59
CA LEU A 105 -0.50 1.30 6.31
C LEU A 105 -0.36 2.77 5.91
N THR A 106 -0.03 3.61 6.89
CA THR A 106 0.32 5.02 6.66
C THR A 106 1.82 5.17 6.73
N ILE A 107 2.45 5.54 5.61
CA ILE A 107 3.90 5.69 5.51
C ILE A 107 4.24 7.17 5.63
N LEU A 108 5.07 7.49 6.61
CA LEU A 108 5.59 8.82 6.90
C LEU A 108 7.13 8.78 6.88
N PRO A 109 7.82 9.94 6.83
CA PRO A 109 9.27 9.97 6.97
C PRO A 109 9.68 9.36 8.32
N GLY A 110 10.53 8.34 8.29
CA GLY A 110 11.07 7.65 9.45
C GLY A 110 10.08 6.78 10.24
N MET A 111 8.84 6.60 9.78
CA MET A 111 7.88 5.73 10.47
C MET A 111 6.76 5.17 9.59
N ILE A 112 6.21 4.03 9.99
CA ILE A 112 5.01 3.43 9.40
C ILE A 112 3.98 3.21 10.51
N LEU A 113 2.75 3.65 10.28
CA LEU A 113 1.61 3.44 11.17
C LEU A 113 0.80 2.24 10.66
N GLU A 114 0.65 1.26 11.52
CA GLU A 114 -0.12 0.04 11.31
C GLU A 114 -1.32 0.01 12.28
N PRO A 115 -2.54 0.32 11.81
CA PRO A 115 -3.75 -0.01 12.54
C PRO A 115 -3.88 -1.54 12.70
N ASP A 116 -4.31 -1.97 13.88
CA ASP A 116 -4.57 -3.39 14.16
C ASP A 116 -5.77 -3.94 13.39
N ASP A 117 -6.74 -3.07 13.07
CA ASP A 117 -7.99 -3.39 12.40
C ASP A 117 -8.29 -2.40 11.26
N SER A 118 -9.22 -2.77 10.38
CA SER A 118 -9.63 -1.95 9.23
C SER A 118 -10.73 -0.92 9.54
N GLU A 119 -11.23 -0.86 10.78
CA GLU A 119 -12.30 0.07 11.17
C GLU A 119 -11.75 1.47 11.47
N LEU A 120 -10.48 1.56 11.84
CA LEU A 120 -9.80 2.83 12.10
C LEU A 120 -9.27 3.47 10.81
N HIS A 121 -9.78 4.68 10.50
CA HIS A 121 -9.23 5.53 9.45
C HIS A 121 -8.27 6.57 10.04
N LEU A 122 -7.05 6.63 9.51
CA LEU A 122 -6.03 7.61 9.91
C LEU A 122 -5.91 8.71 8.85
N GLU A 123 -5.90 9.96 9.28
CA GLU A 123 -5.64 11.15 8.47
C GLU A 123 -4.48 11.93 9.09
N VAL A 124 -3.52 12.40 8.28
CA VAL A 124 -2.42 13.22 8.80
C VAL A 124 -2.89 14.67 8.90
N SER A 125 -2.96 15.21 10.12
CA SER A 125 -3.50 16.56 10.37
C SER A 125 -2.42 17.63 10.56
N GLY A 126 -1.15 17.24 10.60
CA GLY A 126 0.00 18.13 10.71
C GLY A 126 1.29 17.39 11.10
N PRO A 127 2.40 18.11 11.29
CA PRO A 127 3.66 17.52 11.73
C PRO A 127 3.49 16.78 13.07
N GLY A 128 3.75 15.47 13.06
CA GLY A 128 3.62 14.63 14.26
C GLY A 128 2.19 14.49 14.78
N LYS A 129 1.16 14.78 13.96
CA LYS A 129 -0.24 14.70 14.39
C LYS A 129 -1.07 13.85 13.45
N ILE A 130 -1.75 12.87 14.02
CA ILE A 130 -2.71 12.04 13.30
C ILE A 130 -4.11 12.24 13.86
N CYS A 131 -5.06 12.44 12.96
CA CYS A 131 -6.47 12.43 13.23
C CYS A 131 -6.99 11.01 12.99
N CYS A 132 -7.49 10.39 14.04
CA CYS A 132 -8.07 9.06 14.03
C CYS A 132 -9.59 9.19 13.93
N HIS A 133 -10.21 8.49 12.98
CA HIS A 133 -11.65 8.45 12.76
C HIS A 133 -12.14 7.01 12.85
N GLY A 134 -13.24 6.78 13.57
CA GLY A 134 -13.75 5.42 13.82
C GLY A 134 -14.69 5.37 15.03
N THR A 135 -14.93 4.17 15.55
CA THR A 135 -15.80 3.95 16.72
C THR A 135 -15.25 2.83 17.60
N GLY A 136 -15.15 3.06 18.91
CA GLY A 136 -14.64 2.06 19.83
C GLY A 136 -13.18 2.33 20.21
N LYS A 137 -12.39 1.29 20.45
CA LYS A 137 -11.02 1.44 20.93
C LYS A 137 -10.07 0.65 20.05
N HIS A 138 -9.17 1.36 19.40
CA HIS A 138 -8.28 0.80 18.38
C HIS A 138 -6.83 0.97 18.79
N ARG A 139 -6.00 0.00 18.41
CA ARG A 139 -4.56 0.08 18.58
C ARG A 139 -3.89 0.43 17.26
N ILE A 140 -2.84 1.24 17.36
CA ILE A 140 -1.99 1.59 16.23
C ILE A 140 -0.57 1.24 16.64
N THR A 141 0.05 0.34 15.91
CA THR A 141 1.47 0.05 16.03
C THR A 141 2.26 1.04 15.18
N ILE A 142 3.23 1.71 15.78
CA ILE A 142 4.14 2.64 15.12
C ILE A 142 5.48 1.96 14.97
N HIS A 143 5.88 1.72 13.73
CA HIS A 143 7.19 1.18 13.38
C HIS A 143 8.16 2.31 13.05
N ARG A 144 9.30 2.34 13.72
CA ARG A 144 10.47 3.18 13.43
C ARG A 144 11.66 2.28 13.09
N PRO A 145 12.78 2.83 12.56
CA PRO A 145 13.93 2.01 12.18
C PRO A 145 14.52 1.20 13.34
N ASP A 146 14.44 1.72 14.56
CA ASP A 146 15.06 1.17 15.77
C ASP A 146 14.08 0.41 16.68
N ARG A 147 12.78 0.71 16.60
CA ARG A 147 11.78 0.15 17.51
C ARG A 147 10.37 0.21 16.95
N SER A 148 9.50 -0.61 17.52
CA SER A 148 8.06 -0.48 17.35
C SER A 148 7.40 -0.23 18.70
N PHE A 149 6.34 0.57 18.74
CA PHE A 149 5.58 0.83 19.95
C PHE A 149 4.10 1.04 19.63
N GLU A 150 3.23 0.76 20.59
CA GLU A 150 1.79 0.87 20.41
C GLU A 150 1.25 2.19 21.01
N ILE A 151 0.29 2.78 20.32
CA ILE A 151 -0.57 3.83 20.85
C ILE A 151 -2.04 3.40 20.72
N THR A 152 -2.92 4.05 21.48
CA THR A 152 -4.35 3.72 21.48
C THR A 152 -5.18 4.93 21.09
N ALA A 153 -6.06 4.74 20.11
CA ALA A 153 -7.13 5.68 19.78
C ALA A 153 -8.41 5.24 20.51
N ASP A 154 -8.84 6.02 21.51
CA ASP A 154 -10.09 5.80 22.23
C ASP A 154 -11.19 6.70 21.64
N LEU A 155 -12.09 6.08 20.89
CA LEU A 155 -13.21 6.66 20.15
C LEU A 155 -14.54 6.12 20.68
N THR A 156 -14.59 5.79 21.98
CA THR A 156 -15.80 5.24 22.63
C THR A 156 -16.87 6.31 22.90
N ARG A 157 -16.46 7.58 23.00
CA ARG A 157 -17.34 8.73 23.26
C ARG A 157 -17.43 9.70 22.08
N ASP A 158 -16.43 9.68 21.21
CA ASP A 158 -16.27 10.59 20.07
C ASP A 158 -15.90 9.77 18.83
N THR A 159 -16.31 10.22 17.65
CA THR A 159 -15.96 9.56 16.38
C THR A 159 -14.62 10.04 15.81
N LYS A 160 -13.95 10.96 16.51
CA LYS A 160 -12.68 11.56 16.10
C LYS A 160 -11.80 11.86 17.31
N THR A 161 -10.52 11.52 17.23
CA THR A 161 -9.49 11.90 18.21
C THR A 161 -8.18 12.27 17.52
N ILE A 162 -7.36 13.11 18.16
CA ILE A 162 -6.05 13.52 17.62
C ILE A 162 -4.97 12.96 18.55
N LEU A 163 -3.97 12.30 17.95
CA LEU A 163 -2.83 11.74 18.66
C LEU A 163 -1.55 12.42 18.16
N ASP A 164 -0.62 12.67 19.09
CA ASP A 164 0.73 13.12 18.79
C ASP A 164 1.65 11.89 18.61
N ILE A 165 2.45 11.88 17.54
CA ILE A 165 3.33 10.76 17.14
C ILE A 165 4.77 11.20 16.86
#